data_AF-A0A1B8ASP8-F1
#
_entry.id   AF-A0A1B8ASP8-F1
#
_cell.length_a   1.000
_cell.length_b   1.000
_cell.length_c   1.000
_cell.angle_alpha   90.00
_cell.angle_beta   90.00
_cell.angle_gamma   90.00
#
_symmetry.space_group_name_H-M   'P 1'
#
loop_
_entity.id
_entity.type
_entity.pdbx_description
1 polymer ?
#
loop_
_entity_poly.entity_id
_entity_poly.type
_entity_poly.pdbx_seq_one_letter_code
_entity_poly.pdbx_strand_id
1 'polypeptide(L)'
;MIDRKPVTDLPELDLDNLDILNDIPVHGDQVVALTSNDNVTTLPSWLLGEAPDDNGRIANSTPCIVLLVERSQRDVDAYFFYFYSYDQGANITQVLPPLNSLAGGMADGMHYGDHVGDWEHNLVRFRDGKPTGIYYSQHSSGAAYNWNEEGLSLRNDRPLVFSAWGSHANYASSGDHVHDKALYDWCDAGKLWDPVLSAYFYHMDPTTFKLTRLSPPGSTSPPTTNYTSFFYFTGIWGDEEYPENHPNQRKVPYFGLKRYVSGPQGPIWKGLVRKGLFPDDPEPKKLIQYVVGAFMTLYPCCLRGWRVWVFLAVLIGVIVSLVLGIKRGVRRYRARRLGYKRIDTEIPLSNLS
;
A
#
# COMPACT_ATOMS: atom_id res chain seq x y z
N MET A 1 10.54 -15.80 14.63
CA MET A 1 10.06 -15.40 15.96
C MET A 1 8.54 -15.54 15.99
N ILE A 2 7.97 -15.95 17.12
CA ILE A 2 6.52 -15.95 17.37
C ILE A 2 6.33 -15.37 18.77
N ASP A 3 5.42 -14.41 18.95
CA ASP A 3 5.15 -13.78 20.26
C ASP A 3 6.42 -13.23 20.90
N ARG A 4 7.28 -12.61 20.09
CA ARG A 4 8.58 -12.09 20.52
C ARG A 4 9.53 -13.14 21.12
N LYS A 5 9.32 -14.43 20.83
CA LYS A 5 10.19 -15.54 21.25
C LYS A 5 10.82 -16.23 20.04
N PRO A 6 12.14 -16.50 20.07
CA PRO A 6 12.80 -17.28 19.03
C PRO A 6 12.15 -18.65 18.87
N VAL A 7 12.02 -19.10 17.62
CA VAL A 7 11.67 -20.50 17.32
C VAL A 7 12.94 -21.31 17.47
N THR A 8 12.93 -22.37 18.28
CA THR A 8 14.09 -23.21 18.54
C THR A 8 14.15 -24.39 17.57
N ASP A 9 15.30 -25.07 17.54
CA ASP A 9 15.49 -26.35 16.84
C ASP A 9 15.30 -26.28 15.31
N LEU A 10 15.57 -25.11 14.73
CA LEU A 10 15.57 -24.89 13.29
C LEU A 10 16.94 -25.24 12.66
N PRO A 11 16.96 -25.75 11.42
CA PRO A 11 18.19 -25.78 10.64
C PRO A 11 18.65 -24.35 10.31
N GLU A 12 19.86 -24.22 9.77
CA GLU A 12 20.29 -22.96 9.15
C GLU A 12 19.31 -22.62 8.02
N LEU A 13 18.74 -21.41 8.08
CA LEU A 13 17.72 -20.97 7.14
C LEU A 13 18.34 -20.21 5.96
N ASP A 14 17.85 -20.50 4.77
CA ASP A 14 18.17 -19.79 3.55
C ASP A 14 16.93 -19.70 2.62
N LEU A 15 17.12 -19.16 1.42
CA LEU A 15 16.03 -19.01 0.45
C LEU A 15 15.54 -20.34 -0.17
N ASP A 16 16.15 -21.47 0.16
CA ASP A 16 15.80 -22.83 -0.27
C ASP A 16 15.06 -23.65 0.79
N ASN A 17 15.00 -23.20 2.04
CA ASN A 17 14.25 -23.88 3.10
C ASN A 17 13.39 -22.96 4.01
N LEU A 18 13.30 -21.66 3.74
CA LEU A 18 12.54 -20.70 4.54
C LEU A 18 11.08 -21.08 4.83
N ASP A 19 10.40 -21.71 3.89
CA ASP A 19 8.99 -22.13 3.95
C ASP A 19 8.72 -23.25 4.96
N ILE A 20 9.73 -23.94 5.49
CA ILE A 20 9.56 -24.84 6.64
C ILE A 20 8.99 -24.11 7.85
N LEU A 21 9.18 -22.78 7.93
CA LEU A 21 8.63 -21.94 8.98
C LEU A 21 7.09 -21.88 8.93
N ASN A 22 6.48 -22.21 7.80
CA ASN A 22 5.02 -22.27 7.67
C ASN A 22 4.41 -23.41 8.51
N ASP A 23 5.20 -24.46 8.81
CA ASP A 23 4.73 -25.61 9.59
C ASP A 23 4.80 -25.36 11.11
N ILE A 24 5.34 -24.22 11.54
CA ILE A 24 5.42 -23.89 12.97
C ILE A 24 4.03 -23.51 13.50
N PRO A 25 3.54 -24.19 14.56
CA PRO A 25 2.23 -23.89 15.13
C PRO A 25 2.16 -22.46 15.67
N VAL A 26 1.12 -21.73 15.26
CA VAL A 26 0.79 -20.36 15.70
C VAL A 26 -0.64 -20.31 16.22
N HIS A 27 -0.97 -19.34 17.08
CA HIS A 27 -2.32 -19.19 17.64
C HIS A 27 -3.06 -18.00 17.03
N GLY A 28 -4.33 -18.20 16.64
CA GLY A 28 -5.16 -17.14 16.08
C GLY A 28 -4.58 -16.57 14.78
N ASP A 29 -4.46 -15.24 14.70
CA ASP A 29 -3.97 -14.52 13.52
C ASP A 29 -2.44 -14.27 13.56
N GLN A 30 -1.72 -14.98 14.43
CA GLN A 30 -0.26 -14.90 14.52
C GLN A 30 0.42 -15.49 13.28
N VAL A 31 1.62 -14.99 12.98
CA VAL A 31 2.46 -15.46 11.89
C VAL A 31 3.92 -15.49 12.35
N VAL A 32 4.75 -16.30 11.70
CA VAL A 32 6.19 -16.30 11.98
C VAL A 32 6.83 -15.04 11.43
N ALA A 33 7.62 -14.36 12.25
CA ALA A 33 8.37 -13.17 11.86
C ALA A 33 9.86 -13.46 11.67
N LEU A 34 10.46 -12.94 10.60
CA LEU A 34 11.91 -12.94 10.37
C LEU A 34 12.58 -11.78 11.13
N THR A 35 12.41 -11.79 12.45
CA THR A 35 12.87 -10.72 13.34
C THR A 35 14.39 -10.61 13.36
N SER A 36 14.88 -9.39 13.33
CA SER A 36 16.28 -9.02 13.48
C SER A 36 16.90 -9.61 14.75
N ASN A 37 18.14 -10.09 14.64
CA ASN A 37 18.95 -10.46 15.81
C ASN A 37 19.55 -9.23 16.51
N ASP A 38 19.66 -8.11 15.80
CA ASP A 38 20.24 -6.86 16.30
C ASP A 38 19.16 -5.89 16.80
N ASN A 39 19.56 -4.98 17.68
CA ASN A 39 18.73 -3.84 18.05
C ASN A 39 18.66 -2.83 16.89
N VAL A 40 17.56 -2.84 16.14
CA VAL A 40 17.37 -1.97 14.96
C VAL A 40 17.37 -0.47 15.31
N THR A 41 17.08 -0.12 16.56
CA THR A 41 17.13 1.28 17.02
C THR A 41 18.54 1.85 17.13
N THR A 42 19.58 1.02 17.07
CA THR A 42 20.98 1.47 16.97
C THR A 42 21.44 1.63 15.52
N LEU A 43 20.55 1.45 14.54
CA LEU A 43 20.83 1.54 13.11
C LEU A 43 22.05 0.70 12.67
N PRO A 44 22.04 -0.63 12.92
CA PRO A 44 23.11 -1.51 12.43
C PRO A 44 23.30 -1.36 10.92
N SER A 45 24.55 -1.46 10.47
CA SER A 45 24.95 -1.08 9.11
C SER A 45 24.22 -1.83 8.00
N TRP A 46 23.76 -3.06 8.26
CA TRP A 46 23.02 -3.85 7.27
C TRP A 46 21.64 -3.26 6.96
N LEU A 47 21.04 -2.45 7.84
CA LEU A 47 19.77 -1.75 7.55
C LEU A 47 19.94 -0.72 6.42
N LEU A 48 21.15 -0.19 6.23
CA LEU A 48 21.43 0.82 5.20
C LEU A 48 21.52 0.21 3.79
N GLY A 49 21.54 -1.12 3.68
CA GLY A 49 21.72 -1.84 2.42
C GLY A 49 23.08 -1.56 1.76
N GLU A 50 23.14 -1.83 0.45
CA GLU A 50 24.33 -1.60 -0.37
C GLU A 50 24.01 -0.61 -1.49
N ALA A 51 24.90 0.36 -1.70
CA ALA A 51 24.79 1.28 -2.82
C ALA A 51 25.27 0.63 -4.13
N PRO A 52 24.63 0.93 -5.27
CA PRO A 52 25.14 0.52 -6.57
C PRO A 52 26.47 1.21 -6.90
N ASP A 53 27.27 0.55 -7.73
CA ASP A 53 28.46 1.11 -8.38
C ASP A 53 28.10 2.07 -9.54
N ASP A 54 29.11 2.64 -10.20
CA ASP A 54 28.92 3.61 -11.29
C ASP A 54 28.22 3.02 -12.52
N ASN A 55 28.18 1.68 -12.66
CA ASN A 55 27.45 0.99 -13.72
C ASN A 55 26.02 0.62 -13.30
N GLY A 56 25.64 0.94 -12.06
CA GLY A 56 24.34 0.62 -11.49
C GLY A 56 24.26 -0.80 -10.91
N ARG A 57 25.37 -1.51 -10.72
CA ARG A 57 25.38 -2.87 -10.16
C ARG A 57 25.58 -2.83 -8.64
N ILE A 58 24.86 -3.66 -7.90
CA ILE A 58 25.18 -3.98 -6.49
C ILE A 58 26.00 -5.27 -6.48
N ALA A 59 27.26 -5.21 -6.05
CA ALA A 59 28.21 -6.30 -6.28
C ALA A 59 28.11 -7.45 -5.27
N ASN A 60 27.84 -7.14 -4.00
CA ASN A 60 27.96 -8.12 -2.91
C ASN A 60 26.60 -8.59 -2.36
N SER A 61 25.51 -8.09 -2.93
CA SER A 61 24.14 -8.42 -2.56
C SER A 61 23.26 -8.64 -3.79
N THR A 62 22.19 -9.41 -3.63
CA THR A 62 21.16 -9.66 -4.66
C THR A 62 19.79 -9.17 -4.17
N PRO A 63 19.52 -7.86 -4.19
CA PRO A 63 18.29 -7.28 -3.62
C PRO A 63 17.10 -7.28 -4.59
N CYS A 64 17.24 -7.88 -5.77
CA CYS A 64 16.17 -7.96 -6.76
C CYS A 64 15.81 -9.40 -7.11
N ILE A 65 14.52 -9.64 -7.31
CA ILE A 65 14.04 -10.79 -8.06
C ILE A 65 13.26 -10.32 -9.29
N VAL A 66 13.49 -10.99 -10.41
CA VAL A 66 12.71 -10.85 -11.64
C VAL A 66 11.82 -12.07 -11.78
N LEU A 67 10.51 -11.88 -11.67
CA LEU A 67 9.52 -12.94 -11.73
C LEU A 67 8.71 -12.81 -13.02
N LEU A 68 8.80 -13.83 -13.86
CA LEU A 68 8.03 -13.94 -15.11
C LEU A 68 6.78 -14.78 -14.87
N VAL A 69 5.64 -14.25 -15.31
CA VAL A 69 4.34 -14.92 -15.26
C VAL A 69 3.78 -14.97 -16.68
N GLU A 70 3.81 -16.16 -17.29
CA GLU A 70 3.28 -16.39 -18.64
C GLU A 70 1.76 -16.54 -18.60
N ARG A 71 1.04 -15.46 -18.92
CA ARG A 71 -0.44 -15.43 -18.86
C ARG A 71 -1.08 -16.10 -20.07
N SER A 72 -0.42 -15.98 -21.23
CA SER A 72 -0.81 -16.61 -22.48
C SER A 72 0.43 -16.77 -23.37
N GLN A 73 0.28 -17.41 -24.53
CA GLN A 73 1.37 -17.48 -25.52
C GLN A 73 1.87 -16.11 -25.99
N ARG A 74 1.09 -15.04 -25.77
CA ARG A 74 1.40 -13.69 -26.24
C ARG A 74 1.70 -12.73 -25.10
N ASP A 75 1.06 -12.90 -23.95
CA ASP A 75 1.09 -11.95 -22.85
C ASP A 75 1.93 -12.48 -21.69
N VAL A 76 2.96 -11.72 -21.30
CA VAL A 76 3.87 -12.04 -20.19
C VAL A 76 3.91 -10.86 -19.23
N ASP A 77 3.72 -11.15 -17.95
CA ASP A 77 3.91 -10.17 -16.87
C ASP A 77 5.30 -10.38 -16.26
N ALA A 78 6.13 -9.35 -16.28
CA ALA A 78 7.43 -9.35 -15.62
C ALA A 78 7.37 -8.46 -14.39
N TYR A 79 7.47 -9.06 -13.22
CA TYR A 79 7.59 -8.35 -11.95
C TYR A 79 9.07 -8.15 -11.60
N PHE A 80 9.41 -6.92 -11.24
CA PHE A 80 10.71 -6.55 -10.69
C PHE A 80 10.48 -6.21 -9.24
N PHE A 81 10.75 -7.17 -8.34
CA PHE A 81 10.65 -6.94 -6.90
C PHE A 81 11.98 -6.44 -6.37
N TYR A 82 11.91 -5.51 -5.43
CA TYR A 82 13.03 -4.90 -4.73
C TYR A 82 12.87 -5.20 -3.25
N PHE A 83 13.92 -5.74 -2.64
CA PHE A 83 13.97 -5.93 -1.21
C PHE A 83 14.81 -4.83 -0.56
N TYR A 84 14.19 -4.07 0.35
CA TYR A 84 14.91 -3.12 1.20
C TYR A 84 15.06 -3.70 2.60
N SER A 85 16.23 -3.54 3.20
CA SER A 85 16.48 -4.06 4.55
C SER A 85 15.70 -3.31 5.63
N TYR A 86 15.32 -2.06 5.37
CA TYR A 86 14.62 -1.21 6.32
C TYR A 86 13.81 -0.13 5.62
N ASP A 87 12.51 -0.10 5.86
CA ASP A 87 11.64 1.03 5.56
C ASP A 87 11.66 1.98 6.76
N GLN A 88 12.05 3.23 6.52
CA GLN A 88 12.09 4.23 7.58
C GLN A 88 10.68 4.78 7.85
N GLY A 89 9.73 4.60 6.95
CA GLY A 89 8.40 5.16 7.03
C GLY A 89 8.37 6.65 6.67
N ALA A 90 7.16 7.20 6.67
CA ALA A 90 6.94 8.60 6.38
C ALA A 90 7.41 9.47 7.55
N ASN A 91 8.16 10.53 7.24
CA ASN A 91 8.48 11.57 8.21
C ASN A 91 7.21 12.33 8.58
N ILE A 92 7.04 12.64 9.86
CA ILE A 92 5.87 13.39 10.35
C ILE A 92 5.73 14.80 9.75
N THR A 93 6.81 15.34 9.19
CA THR A 93 6.80 16.60 8.44
C THR A 93 6.20 16.45 7.02
N GLN A 94 6.08 15.23 6.50
CA GLN A 94 5.55 14.92 5.16
C GLN A 94 4.01 14.94 5.09
N VAL A 95 3.37 15.75 5.92
CA VAL A 95 1.90 15.89 5.96
C VAL A 95 1.50 17.21 5.31
N LEU A 96 0.50 17.18 4.44
CA LEU A 96 -0.02 18.37 3.77
C LEU A 96 -0.83 19.27 4.72
N PRO A 97 -0.77 20.60 4.55
CA PRO A 97 -1.69 21.51 5.21
C PRO A 97 -3.16 21.24 4.82
N PRO A 98 -4.11 21.34 5.78
CA PRO A 98 -3.92 21.79 7.16
C PRO A 98 -3.65 20.65 8.16
N LEU A 99 -3.58 19.39 7.71
CA LEU A 99 -3.46 18.24 8.61
C LEU A 99 -2.10 18.19 9.31
N ASN A 100 -1.08 18.84 8.76
CA ASN A 100 0.20 19.03 9.42
C ASN A 100 0.10 19.72 10.79
N SER A 101 -0.92 20.56 11.03
CA SER A 101 -1.12 21.14 12.36
C SER A 101 -1.69 20.13 13.37
N LEU A 102 -2.39 19.09 12.88
CA LEU A 102 -2.96 18.01 13.70
C LEU A 102 -1.94 16.93 14.04
N ALA A 103 -0.82 16.88 13.31
CA ALA A 103 0.36 16.12 13.71
C ALA A 103 1.01 16.65 15.01
N GLY A 104 0.41 17.67 15.65
CA GLY A 104 0.56 17.92 17.07
C GLY A 104 1.85 18.61 17.48
N GLY A 105 2.50 19.35 16.57
CA GLY A 105 3.79 19.97 16.86
C GLY A 105 4.92 18.95 17.06
N MET A 106 4.74 17.70 16.63
CA MET A 106 5.80 16.70 16.50
C MET A 106 6.73 17.07 15.33
N ALA A 107 7.31 18.27 15.34
CA ALA A 107 8.40 18.64 14.45
C ALA A 107 9.73 18.09 14.95
N ASP A 108 9.73 16.86 15.49
CA ASP A 108 10.93 16.18 15.95
C ASP A 108 11.64 15.43 14.82
N GLY A 109 11.08 15.46 13.61
CA GLY A 109 11.61 14.78 12.44
C GLY A 109 11.53 13.27 12.54
N MET A 110 10.70 12.73 13.44
CA MET A 110 10.49 11.29 13.54
C MET A 110 9.73 10.76 12.32
N HIS A 111 10.06 9.52 11.98
CA HIS A 111 9.32 8.74 11.02
C HIS A 111 8.32 7.80 11.70
N TYR A 112 7.34 7.38 10.90
CA TYR A 112 6.23 6.53 11.29
C TYR A 112 5.93 5.51 10.20
N GLY A 113 5.65 4.28 10.61
CA GLY A 113 5.57 3.14 9.71
C GLY A 113 6.93 2.47 9.50
N ASP A 114 7.92 2.75 10.35
CA ASP A 114 9.22 2.07 10.34
C ASP A 114 9.06 0.54 10.42
N HIS A 115 9.71 -0.21 9.53
CA HIS A 115 9.77 -1.66 9.63
C HIS A 115 11.06 -2.23 9.01
N VAL A 116 11.56 -3.30 9.64
CA VAL A 116 12.61 -4.14 9.05
C VAL A 116 12.04 -4.90 7.88
N GLY A 117 12.80 -4.98 6.79
CA GLY A 117 12.40 -5.66 5.57
C GLY A 117 11.29 -4.92 4.84
N ASP A 118 11.40 -4.81 3.53
CA ASP A 118 10.35 -4.24 2.71
C ASP A 118 10.38 -4.81 1.29
N TRP A 119 9.20 -5.01 0.72
CA TRP A 119 9.01 -5.56 -0.63
C TRP A 119 8.20 -4.59 -1.47
N GLU A 120 8.90 -3.90 -2.37
CA GLU A 120 8.32 -3.04 -3.40
C GLU A 120 8.49 -3.66 -4.78
N HIS A 121 7.69 -3.22 -5.76
CA HIS A 121 7.79 -3.78 -7.11
C HIS A 121 7.25 -2.91 -8.23
N ASN A 122 7.84 -3.14 -9.40
CA ASN A 122 7.21 -2.81 -10.66
C ASN A 122 6.65 -4.06 -11.35
N LEU A 123 5.59 -3.88 -12.12
CA LEU A 123 5.11 -4.87 -13.09
C LEU A 123 5.20 -4.25 -14.48
N VAL A 124 5.91 -4.88 -15.41
CA VAL A 124 5.86 -4.56 -16.84
C VAL A 124 5.10 -5.65 -17.57
N ARG A 125 4.07 -5.26 -18.32
CA ARG A 125 3.30 -6.19 -19.14
C ARG A 125 3.79 -6.16 -20.57
N PHE A 126 4.13 -7.34 -21.09
CA PHE A 126 4.53 -7.55 -22.47
C PHE A 126 3.42 -8.22 -23.27
N ARG A 127 3.32 -7.87 -24.54
CA ARG A 127 2.54 -8.56 -25.56
C ARG A 127 3.39 -8.78 -26.80
N ASP A 128 3.53 -10.03 -27.24
CA ASP A 128 4.36 -10.42 -28.38
C ASP A 128 5.81 -9.89 -28.27
N GLY A 129 6.37 -9.96 -27.06
CA GLY A 129 7.72 -9.48 -26.75
C GLY A 129 7.87 -7.95 -26.66
N LYS A 130 6.78 -7.18 -26.82
CA LYS A 130 6.80 -5.71 -26.70
C LYS A 130 6.12 -5.25 -25.42
N PRO A 131 6.70 -4.32 -24.66
CA PRO A 131 6.04 -3.79 -23.48
C PRO A 131 4.81 -2.95 -23.86
N THR A 132 3.76 -3.07 -23.05
CA THR A 132 2.44 -2.44 -23.30
C THR A 132 2.03 -1.50 -22.17
N GLY A 133 2.52 -1.75 -20.96
CA GLY A 133 2.31 -0.87 -19.82
C GLY A 133 3.13 -1.30 -18.62
N ILE A 134 3.15 -0.42 -17.62
CA ILE A 134 3.91 -0.59 -16.39
C ILE A 134 3.07 -0.17 -15.20
N TYR A 135 3.23 -0.87 -14.09
CA TYR A 135 2.71 -0.54 -12.77
C TYR A 135 3.87 -0.22 -11.83
N TYR A 136 3.68 0.79 -10.98
CA TYR A 136 4.57 1.21 -9.91
C TYR A 136 3.85 1.00 -8.58
N SER A 137 4.40 0.15 -7.69
CA SER A 137 3.87 -0.01 -6.33
C SER A 137 4.05 1.25 -5.51
N GLN A 138 3.02 1.63 -4.75
CA GLN A 138 3.02 2.79 -3.87
C GLN A 138 2.15 2.45 -2.66
N HIS A 139 2.78 2.19 -1.52
CA HIS A 139 2.08 1.89 -0.26
C HIS A 139 1.07 0.74 -0.46
N SER A 140 -0.20 0.95 -0.07
CA SER A 140 -1.31 -0.02 -0.25
C SER A 140 -1.81 -0.17 -1.70
N SER A 141 -1.25 0.57 -2.67
CA SER A 141 -1.70 0.56 -4.06
C SER A 141 -0.57 0.90 -5.02
N GLY A 142 -0.81 1.77 -6.01
CA GLY A 142 0.16 2.13 -7.03
C GLY A 142 -0.39 3.04 -8.12
N ALA A 143 0.44 3.26 -9.14
CA ALA A 143 0.09 3.96 -10.36
C ALA A 143 0.45 3.11 -11.58
N ALA A 144 -0.33 3.19 -12.64
CA ALA A 144 -0.06 2.45 -13.86
C ALA A 144 -0.14 3.37 -15.08
N TYR A 145 0.70 3.08 -16.06
CA TYR A 145 0.86 3.86 -17.29
C TYR A 145 0.89 2.94 -18.50
N ASN A 146 0.33 3.39 -19.62
CA ASN A 146 0.61 2.73 -20.89
C ASN A 146 2.08 2.98 -21.27
N TRP A 147 2.69 2.06 -22.01
CA TRP A 147 4.12 2.15 -22.30
C TRP A 147 4.53 3.40 -23.08
N ASN A 148 3.63 3.91 -23.93
CA ASN A 148 3.85 5.12 -24.74
C ASN A 148 3.13 6.34 -24.17
N GLU A 149 2.75 6.31 -22.89
CA GLU A 149 2.04 7.40 -22.25
C GLU A 149 2.96 8.60 -21.97
N GLU A 150 2.44 9.81 -22.20
CA GLU A 150 3.13 11.04 -21.84
C GLU A 150 3.26 11.11 -20.31
N GLY A 151 4.50 11.17 -19.81
CA GLY A 151 4.81 11.16 -18.37
C GLY A 151 5.60 9.94 -17.91
N LEU A 152 5.74 8.90 -18.75
CA LEU A 152 6.64 7.79 -18.46
C LEU A 152 8.08 8.15 -18.84
N SER A 153 8.96 8.22 -17.84
CA SER A 153 10.38 8.49 -18.06
C SER A 153 11.09 7.22 -18.53
N LEU A 154 11.62 7.22 -19.77
CA LEU A 154 12.37 6.10 -20.32
C LEU A 154 13.83 6.50 -20.60
N ARG A 155 14.76 5.56 -20.43
CA ARG A 155 16.15 5.67 -20.88
C ARG A 155 16.56 4.40 -21.60
N ASN A 156 16.91 4.51 -22.89
CA ASN A 156 17.24 3.37 -23.75
C ASN A 156 16.15 2.29 -23.71
N ASP A 157 14.88 2.69 -23.89
CA ASP A 157 13.69 1.83 -23.83
C ASP A 157 13.46 1.12 -22.47
N ARG A 158 14.14 1.55 -21.41
CA ARG A 158 13.95 1.05 -20.04
C ARG A 158 13.28 2.11 -19.16
N PRO A 159 12.26 1.75 -18.38
CA PRO A 159 11.59 2.69 -17.51
C PRO A 159 12.51 3.12 -16.38
N LEU A 160 12.48 4.41 -16.07
CA LEU A 160 13.07 4.95 -14.86
C LEU A 160 12.06 4.83 -13.72
N VAL A 161 12.58 4.48 -12.55
CA VAL A 161 11.82 4.31 -11.31
C VAL A 161 12.50 5.16 -10.26
N PHE A 162 11.73 6.04 -9.63
CA PHE A 162 12.20 6.93 -8.57
C PHE A 162 11.61 6.41 -7.25
N SER A 163 12.47 5.86 -6.39
CA SER A 163 12.07 5.32 -5.09
C SER A 163 11.96 6.46 -4.07
N ALA A 164 10.85 6.48 -3.32
CA ALA A 164 10.64 7.47 -2.28
C ALA A 164 11.66 7.33 -1.15
N TRP A 165 12.11 8.48 -0.65
CA TRP A 165 12.96 8.50 0.53
C TRP A 165 12.18 8.04 1.76
N GLY A 166 12.64 6.96 2.38
CA GLY A 166 12.09 6.40 3.60
C GLY A 166 11.06 5.29 3.35
N SER A 167 10.02 5.58 2.56
CA SER A 167 8.86 4.70 2.31
C SER A 167 8.97 3.78 1.10
N HIS A 168 10.02 3.96 0.29
CA HIS A 168 10.33 3.20 -0.93
C HIS A 168 9.28 3.13 -2.03
N ALA A 169 8.14 3.79 -1.89
CA ALA A 169 7.12 3.86 -2.92
C ALA A 169 7.71 4.28 -4.28
N ASN A 170 7.31 3.60 -5.34
CA ASN A 170 7.90 3.74 -6.66
C ASN A 170 7.12 4.76 -7.50
N TYR A 171 7.84 5.69 -8.14
CA TYR A 171 7.27 6.76 -8.94
C TYR A 171 7.88 6.83 -10.35
N ALA A 172 7.08 7.32 -11.32
CA ALA A 172 7.51 7.48 -12.72
C ALA A 172 8.29 8.78 -12.98
N SER A 173 8.33 9.68 -11.99
CA SER A 173 9.07 10.95 -12.02
C SER A 173 9.62 11.30 -10.64
N SER A 174 10.66 12.11 -10.59
CA SER A 174 11.18 12.70 -9.35
C SER A 174 10.29 13.84 -8.85
N GLY A 175 10.38 14.16 -7.57
CA GLY A 175 9.72 15.30 -6.93
C GLY A 175 8.78 14.86 -5.80
N ASP A 176 7.85 15.75 -5.47
CA ASP A 176 6.84 15.50 -4.44
C ASP A 176 5.64 14.76 -5.02
N HIS A 177 5.24 13.67 -4.38
CA HIS A 177 4.10 12.84 -4.79
C HIS A 177 3.10 12.68 -3.66
N VAL A 178 1.88 13.18 -3.85
CA VAL A 178 0.85 13.10 -2.82
C VAL A 178 0.19 11.72 -2.82
N HIS A 179 0.31 11.00 -1.71
CA HIS A 179 -0.39 9.73 -1.46
C HIS A 179 -1.33 9.86 -0.25
N ASP A 180 -2.30 8.94 -0.16
CA ASP A 180 -3.35 8.95 0.88
C ASP A 180 -4.09 10.29 1.08
N LYS A 181 -4.02 11.17 0.08
CA LYS A 181 -4.60 12.53 0.02
C LYS A 181 -4.04 13.53 1.04
N ALA A 182 -3.12 13.13 1.89
CA ALA A 182 -2.65 13.93 3.01
C ALA A 182 -1.14 13.82 3.26
N LEU A 183 -0.50 12.79 2.72
CA LEU A 183 0.93 12.57 2.87
C LEU A 183 1.61 12.84 1.54
N TYR A 184 2.88 13.22 1.56
CA TYR A 184 3.68 13.29 0.34
C TYR A 184 4.97 12.51 0.49
N ASP A 185 5.26 11.69 -0.52
CA ASP A 185 6.59 11.16 -0.71
C ASP A 185 7.44 12.16 -1.46
N TRP A 186 8.75 12.07 -1.24
CA TRP A 186 9.74 12.78 -2.03
C TRP A 186 10.72 11.77 -2.61
N CYS A 187 11.02 11.90 -3.90
CA CYS A 187 12.06 11.12 -4.57
C CYS A 187 12.89 12.00 -5.50
N ASP A 188 14.15 11.64 -5.69
CA ASP A 188 15.03 12.26 -6.69
C ASP A 188 15.73 11.19 -7.55
N ALA A 189 16.57 11.63 -8.48
CA ALA A 189 17.26 10.72 -9.39
C ALA A 189 18.32 9.84 -8.69
N GLY A 190 18.79 10.26 -7.52
CA GLY A 190 19.79 9.54 -6.72
C GLY A 190 20.96 8.96 -7.52
N LYS A 191 21.47 7.83 -7.02
CA LYS A 191 22.37 6.96 -7.79
C LYS A 191 21.54 6.05 -8.68
N LEU A 192 21.98 5.89 -9.91
CA LEU A 192 21.38 4.91 -10.80
C LEU A 192 21.63 3.50 -10.28
N TRP A 193 20.57 2.70 -10.21
CA TRP A 193 20.62 1.28 -9.96
C TRP A 193 19.97 0.54 -11.14
N ASP A 194 20.66 -0.48 -11.67
CA ASP A 194 20.08 -1.43 -12.61
C ASP A 194 19.81 -2.76 -11.87
N PRO A 195 18.55 -3.05 -11.50
CA PRO A 195 18.22 -4.19 -10.67
C PRO A 195 18.55 -5.53 -11.35
N VAL A 196 18.52 -5.61 -12.68
CA VAL A 196 18.73 -6.89 -13.38
C VAL A 196 20.18 -7.32 -13.43
N LEU A 197 21.13 -6.42 -13.12
CA LEU A 197 22.55 -6.77 -13.02
C LEU A 197 22.82 -7.67 -11.81
N SER A 198 22.00 -7.58 -10.76
CA SER A 198 22.12 -8.38 -9.54
C SER A 198 20.73 -8.87 -9.09
N ALA A 199 20.14 -9.75 -9.90
CA ALA A 199 18.84 -10.34 -9.62
C ALA A 199 18.86 -11.87 -9.71
N TYR A 200 17.93 -12.49 -8.97
CA TYR A 200 17.50 -13.85 -9.26
C TYR A 200 16.32 -13.83 -10.24
N PHE A 201 16.32 -14.75 -11.20
CA PHE A 201 15.31 -14.83 -12.25
C PHE A 201 14.44 -16.06 -12.04
N TYR A 202 13.14 -15.90 -12.16
CA TYR A 202 12.17 -16.97 -11.95
C TYR A 202 11.06 -16.95 -12.99
N HIS A 203 10.52 -18.12 -13.26
CA HIS A 203 9.23 -18.31 -13.91
C HIS A 203 8.24 -18.87 -12.88
N MET A 204 7.03 -18.31 -12.85
CA MET A 204 5.93 -18.84 -12.05
C MET A 204 4.77 -19.25 -12.96
N ASP A 205 4.34 -20.50 -12.80
CA ASP A 205 3.12 -20.99 -13.44
C ASP A 205 1.88 -20.32 -12.80
N PRO A 206 1.03 -19.64 -13.58
CA PRO A 206 -0.08 -18.85 -13.03
C PRO A 206 -1.25 -19.70 -12.50
N THR A 207 -1.28 -21.00 -12.77
CA THR A 207 -2.36 -21.91 -12.33
C THR A 207 -1.99 -22.64 -11.05
N THR A 208 -0.75 -23.11 -10.97
CA THR A 208 -0.23 -23.92 -9.87
C THR A 208 0.61 -23.12 -8.89
N PHE A 209 0.98 -21.88 -9.22
CA PHE A 209 1.90 -21.02 -8.46
C PHE A 209 3.29 -21.65 -8.27
N LYS A 210 3.64 -22.65 -9.08
CA LYS A 210 4.95 -23.28 -9.03
C LYS A 210 6.02 -22.32 -9.55
N LEU A 211 6.94 -21.97 -8.66
CA LEU A 211 8.14 -21.20 -8.97
C LEU A 211 9.27 -22.10 -9.50
N THR A 212 9.92 -21.67 -10.58
CA THR A 212 11.09 -22.33 -11.17
C THR A 212 12.19 -21.30 -11.38
N ARG A 213 13.39 -21.57 -10.87
CA ARG A 213 14.53 -20.67 -11.08
C ARG A 213 15.05 -20.76 -12.51
N LEU A 214 15.32 -19.61 -13.09
CA LEU A 214 15.88 -19.45 -14.42
C LEU A 214 17.37 -19.10 -14.32
N SER A 215 18.12 -19.48 -15.34
CA SER A 215 19.49 -18.98 -15.52
C SER A 215 19.45 -17.47 -15.77
N PRO A 216 20.37 -16.69 -15.19
CA PRO A 216 20.52 -15.28 -15.54
C PRO A 216 20.73 -15.09 -17.05
N PRO A 217 20.27 -13.97 -17.62
CA PRO A 217 20.48 -13.67 -19.04
C PRO A 217 21.96 -13.80 -19.43
N GLY A 218 22.24 -14.57 -20.48
CA GLY A 218 23.60 -14.82 -20.97
C GLY A 218 24.38 -15.92 -20.23
N SER A 219 23.84 -16.50 -19.16
CA SER A 219 24.44 -17.67 -18.51
C SER A 219 24.07 -18.96 -19.23
N THR A 220 25.05 -19.79 -19.57
CA THR A 220 24.85 -21.13 -20.14
C THR A 220 24.78 -22.23 -19.08
N SER A 221 25.17 -21.93 -17.84
CA SER A 221 25.13 -22.89 -16.73
C SER A 221 23.84 -22.70 -15.92
N PRO A 222 23.13 -23.78 -15.57
CA PRO A 222 22.00 -23.70 -14.66
C PRO A 222 22.45 -23.27 -13.25
N PRO A 223 21.59 -22.57 -12.49
CA PRO A 223 21.87 -22.27 -11.09
C PRO A 223 22.10 -23.55 -10.26
N THR A 224 23.01 -23.49 -9.30
CA THR A 224 23.33 -24.62 -8.40
C THR A 224 22.32 -24.79 -7.26
N THR A 225 21.61 -23.71 -6.92
CA THR A 225 20.56 -23.67 -5.91
C THR A 225 19.23 -23.28 -6.56
N ASN A 226 18.10 -23.59 -5.94
CA ASN A 226 16.80 -23.21 -6.50
C ASN A 226 16.33 -21.88 -5.96
N TYR A 227 16.70 -21.51 -4.73
CA TYR A 227 16.20 -20.37 -3.98
C TYR A 227 14.71 -20.10 -4.23
N THR A 228 13.87 -21.12 -4.10
CA THR A 228 12.41 -20.97 -4.37
C THR A 228 11.57 -20.84 -3.11
N SER A 229 12.09 -21.29 -1.98
CA SER A 229 11.34 -21.40 -0.73
C SER A 229 10.92 -20.03 -0.17
N PHE A 230 11.73 -18.98 -0.41
CA PHE A 230 11.37 -17.60 -0.03
C PHE A 230 10.00 -17.15 -0.54
N PHE A 231 9.59 -17.65 -1.70
CA PHE A 231 8.32 -17.28 -2.33
C PHE A 231 7.12 -17.88 -1.61
N TYR A 232 7.29 -19.06 -1.01
CA TYR A 232 6.21 -19.77 -0.31
C TYR A 232 6.15 -19.47 1.18
N PHE A 233 7.16 -18.78 1.74
CA PHE A 233 7.10 -18.32 3.11
C PHE A 233 5.93 -17.34 3.32
N THR A 234 5.01 -17.69 4.21
CA THR A 234 3.74 -16.96 4.42
C THR A 234 3.76 -15.99 5.60
N GLY A 235 4.84 -15.99 6.38
CA GLY A 235 5.05 -15.07 7.49
C GLY A 235 5.44 -13.66 7.05
N ILE A 236 5.96 -12.88 8.02
CA ILE A 236 6.40 -11.50 7.78
C ILE A 236 7.92 -11.42 7.65
N TRP A 237 8.35 -10.61 6.70
CA TRP A 237 9.75 -10.29 6.42
C TRP A 237 10.17 -9.13 7.31
N GLY A 238 10.69 -9.44 8.49
CA GLY A 238 11.18 -8.46 9.46
C GLY A 238 10.63 -8.66 10.86
N ASP A 239 10.69 -7.58 11.65
CA ASP A 239 10.27 -7.54 13.04
C ASP A 239 8.74 -7.58 13.16
N GLU A 240 8.24 -8.12 14.28
CA GLU A 240 6.85 -7.90 14.70
C GLU A 240 6.68 -6.45 15.19
N GLU A 241 5.49 -5.89 14.98
CA GLU A 241 5.12 -4.59 15.53
C GLU A 241 5.44 -4.47 17.03
N TYR A 242 6.03 -3.34 17.42
CA TYR A 242 6.34 -3.10 18.82
C TYR A 242 5.06 -2.93 19.66
N PRO A 243 5.00 -3.55 20.86
CA PRO A 243 3.88 -3.37 21.79
C PRO A 243 3.59 -1.91 22.10
N GLU A 244 2.32 -1.59 22.41
CA GLU A 244 1.91 -0.21 22.70
C GLU A 244 2.64 0.41 23.90
N ASN A 245 3.07 -0.42 24.86
CA ASN A 245 3.82 0.01 26.04
C ASN A 245 5.35 -0.02 25.86
N HIS A 246 5.84 -0.35 24.65
CA HIS A 246 7.28 -0.35 24.38
C HIS A 246 7.82 1.10 24.43
N PRO A 247 8.98 1.35 25.07
CA PRO A 247 9.49 2.72 25.28
C PRO A 247 9.77 3.49 23.98
N ASN A 248 10.12 2.77 22.92
CA ASN A 248 10.37 3.36 21.60
C ASN A 248 9.12 3.41 20.71
N GLN A 249 7.98 2.84 21.12
CA GLN A 249 6.75 2.88 20.33
C GLN A 249 6.04 4.21 20.56
N ARG A 250 5.64 4.85 19.46
CA ARG A 250 4.89 6.11 19.47
C ARG A 250 3.76 6.02 18.46
N LYS A 251 2.75 6.88 18.63
CA LYS A 251 1.65 7.01 17.66
C LYS A 251 1.42 8.47 17.32
N VAL A 252 1.11 8.75 16.05
CA VAL A 252 0.63 10.07 15.65
C VAL A 252 -0.74 10.30 16.33
N PRO A 253 -0.92 11.39 17.09
CA PRO A 253 -2.20 11.71 17.70
C PRO A 253 -3.33 11.75 16.68
N TYR A 254 -4.53 11.31 17.07
CA TYR A 254 -5.77 11.29 16.25
C TYR A 254 -5.78 10.35 15.03
N PHE A 255 -4.62 10.08 14.41
CA PHE A 255 -4.48 9.19 13.25
C PHE A 255 -4.07 7.76 13.64
N GLY A 256 -3.40 7.60 14.78
CA GLY A 256 -3.02 6.29 15.30
C GLY A 256 -1.91 5.57 14.52
N LEU A 257 -1.25 6.27 13.58
CA LEU A 257 -0.09 5.76 12.84
C LEU A 257 1.03 5.47 13.83
N LYS A 258 1.47 4.21 13.89
CA LYS A 258 2.51 3.75 14.83
C LYS A 258 3.89 4.06 14.26
N ARG A 259 4.88 4.18 15.15
CA ARG A 259 6.27 4.34 14.76
C ARG A 259 6.77 3.05 14.13
N TYR A 260 6.90 2.00 14.93
CA TYR A 260 7.35 0.70 14.43
C TYR A 260 6.14 -0.18 14.12
N VAL A 261 6.09 -0.73 12.91
CA VAL A 261 5.08 -1.68 12.44
C VAL A 261 5.73 -3.01 12.05
N SER A 262 4.91 -4.03 11.84
CA SER A 262 5.41 -5.31 11.35
C SER A 262 5.96 -5.17 9.93
N GLY A 263 7.03 -5.91 9.60
CA GLY A 263 7.47 -6.06 8.22
C GLY A 263 6.40 -6.67 7.32
N PRO A 264 6.52 -6.54 5.99
CA PRO A 264 5.48 -7.00 5.06
C PRO A 264 5.52 -8.51 4.84
N GLN A 265 4.46 -9.04 4.25
CA GLN A 265 4.49 -10.38 3.69
C GLN A 265 5.24 -10.42 2.34
N GLY A 266 5.67 -11.61 1.93
CA GLY A 266 6.49 -11.82 0.75
C GLY A 266 5.76 -11.65 -0.60
N PRO A 267 6.49 -11.80 -1.73
CA PRO A 267 5.99 -11.53 -3.08
C PRO A 267 4.72 -12.29 -3.50
N ILE A 268 4.49 -13.50 -2.97
CA ILE A 268 3.29 -14.30 -3.30
C ILE A 268 1.98 -13.58 -2.95
N TRP A 269 2.00 -12.66 -1.99
CA TRP A 269 0.85 -11.88 -1.54
C TRP A 269 0.57 -10.64 -2.40
N LYS A 270 1.41 -10.33 -3.40
CA LYS A 270 1.32 -9.09 -4.18
C LYS A 270 0.36 -9.18 -5.38
N GLY A 271 -0.50 -10.20 -5.43
CA GLY A 271 -1.52 -10.42 -6.46
C GLY A 271 -0.90 -10.54 -7.85
N LEU A 272 -0.28 -11.69 -8.15
CA LEU A 272 0.62 -11.85 -9.30
C LEU A 272 -0.09 -12.15 -10.63
N VAL A 273 -1.33 -12.63 -10.57
CA VAL A 273 -2.14 -12.95 -11.77
C VAL A 273 -3.26 -11.93 -11.91
N ARG A 274 -2.96 -10.79 -12.52
CA ARG A 274 -3.86 -9.61 -12.59
C ARG A 274 -4.61 -9.54 -13.92
N LYS A 275 -5.89 -9.16 -13.92
CA LYS A 275 -6.62 -8.83 -15.17
C LYS A 275 -6.01 -7.59 -15.83
N GLY A 276 -5.87 -6.52 -15.04
CA GLY A 276 -5.24 -5.26 -15.44
C GLY A 276 -3.78 -5.16 -15.01
N LEU A 277 -3.24 -3.94 -15.01
CA LEU A 277 -1.94 -3.63 -14.39
C LEU A 277 -2.08 -3.49 -12.86
N PHE A 278 -3.23 -3.02 -12.39
CA PHE A 278 -3.57 -2.93 -10.97
C PHE A 278 -3.89 -4.31 -10.37
N PRO A 279 -3.65 -4.51 -9.05
CA PRO A 279 -4.19 -5.64 -8.32
C PRO A 279 -5.71 -5.75 -8.50
N ASP A 280 -6.22 -6.96 -8.65
CA ASP A 280 -7.64 -7.20 -8.89
C ASP A 280 -8.50 -6.99 -7.63
N ASP A 281 -7.93 -7.26 -6.45
CA ASP A 281 -8.56 -7.10 -5.14
C ASP A 281 -7.79 -6.02 -4.33
N PRO A 282 -8.09 -4.73 -4.54
CA PRO A 282 -7.40 -3.66 -3.84
C PRO A 282 -7.72 -3.66 -2.34
N GLU A 283 -6.76 -3.26 -1.52
CA GLU A 283 -6.98 -3.13 -0.09
C GLU A 283 -8.13 -2.17 0.22
N PRO A 284 -9.07 -2.56 1.11
CA PRO A 284 -10.17 -1.70 1.48
C PRO A 284 -9.66 -0.52 2.31
N LYS A 285 -10.01 0.69 1.89
CA LYS A 285 -9.69 1.91 2.65
C LYS A 285 -10.42 1.94 3.98
N LYS A 286 -9.72 2.36 5.04
CA LYS A 286 -10.30 2.59 6.36
C LYS A 286 -11.20 3.83 6.32
N LEU A 287 -12.23 3.87 7.18
CA LEU A 287 -13.16 5.01 7.28
C LEU A 287 -12.41 6.36 7.43
N ILE A 288 -11.35 6.37 8.23
CA ILE A 288 -10.53 7.58 8.45
C ILE A 288 -9.90 8.10 7.15
N GLN A 289 -9.45 7.22 6.24
CA GLN A 289 -8.89 7.62 4.95
C GLN A 289 -9.95 8.24 4.04
N TYR A 290 -11.20 7.75 4.08
CA TYR A 290 -12.31 8.38 3.36
C TYR A 290 -12.63 9.77 3.90
N VAL A 291 -12.68 9.91 5.23
CA VAL A 291 -12.95 11.20 5.90
C VAL A 291 -11.84 12.21 5.58
N VAL A 292 -10.57 11.80 5.72
CA VAL A 292 -9.41 12.62 5.36
C VAL A 292 -9.44 12.99 3.88
N GLY A 293 -9.71 12.03 2.99
CA GLY A 293 -9.79 12.28 1.55
C GLY A 293 -10.89 13.29 1.18
N ALA A 294 -12.08 13.17 1.77
CA ALA A 294 -13.17 14.11 1.57
C ALA A 294 -12.81 15.51 2.09
N PHE A 295 -12.24 15.58 3.30
CA PHE A 295 -11.79 16.84 3.89
C PHE A 295 -10.72 17.53 3.03
N MET A 296 -9.67 16.82 2.64
CA MET A 296 -8.57 17.36 1.83
C MET A 296 -9.04 17.80 0.44
N THR A 297 -10.02 17.11 -0.15
CA THR A 297 -10.62 17.52 -1.44
C THR A 297 -11.43 18.82 -1.31
N LEU A 298 -12.20 18.96 -0.24
CA LEU A 298 -13.03 20.15 0.00
C LEU A 298 -12.23 21.33 0.55
N TYR A 299 -11.06 21.09 1.14
CA TYR A 299 -10.30 22.12 1.82
C TYR A 299 -9.93 23.31 0.93
N PRO A 300 -9.27 23.15 -0.23
CA PRO A 300 -8.84 24.28 -1.06
C PRO A 300 -10.00 25.17 -1.53
N CYS A 301 -11.13 24.57 -1.87
CA CYS A 301 -12.28 25.31 -2.42
C CYS A 301 -13.16 25.90 -1.33
N CYS A 302 -13.41 25.15 -0.26
CA CYS A 302 -14.65 25.25 0.49
C CYS A 302 -14.40 25.32 2.01
N LEU A 303 -13.30 24.73 2.50
CA LEU A 303 -12.99 24.70 3.94
C LEU A 303 -11.75 25.53 4.33
N ARG A 304 -11.28 26.41 3.45
CA ARG A 304 -10.15 27.32 3.73
C ARG A 304 -10.64 28.72 4.12
N GLY A 305 -10.26 29.18 5.31
CA GLY A 305 -10.55 30.53 5.81
C GLY A 305 -12.05 30.80 5.97
N TRP A 306 -12.51 31.98 5.56
CA TRP A 306 -13.92 32.39 5.68
C TRP A 306 -14.91 31.51 4.90
N ARG A 307 -14.42 30.77 3.89
CA ARG A 307 -15.25 29.90 3.05
C ARG A 307 -15.90 28.75 3.82
N VAL A 308 -15.31 28.34 4.96
CA VAL A 308 -15.92 27.37 5.89
C VAL A 308 -17.32 27.81 6.30
N TRP A 309 -17.47 29.07 6.69
CA TRP A 309 -18.75 29.59 7.18
C TRP A 309 -19.80 29.64 6.08
N VAL A 310 -19.39 29.96 4.86
CA VAL A 310 -20.26 29.90 3.67
C VAL A 310 -20.69 28.47 3.38
N PHE A 311 -19.74 27.53 3.37
CA PHE A 311 -20.02 26.11 3.14
C PHE A 311 -20.99 25.56 4.18
N LEU A 312 -20.77 25.85 5.46
CA LEU A 312 -21.66 25.44 6.56
C LEU A 312 -23.06 26.04 6.41
N ALA A 313 -23.17 27.33 6.07
CA ALA A 313 -24.47 27.97 5.85
C ALA A 313 -25.25 27.33 4.69
N VAL A 314 -24.57 27.05 3.57
CA VAL A 314 -25.17 26.35 2.42
C VAL A 314 -25.59 24.92 2.81
N LEU A 315 -24.72 24.18 3.50
CA LEU A 315 -25.01 22.81 3.95
C LEU A 315 -26.23 22.76 4.86
N ILE A 316 -26.32 23.67 5.84
CA ILE A 316 -27.49 23.80 6.71
C ILE A 316 -28.74 24.12 5.88
N GLY A 317 -28.64 25.05 4.95
CA GLY A 317 -29.76 25.40 4.05
C GLY A 317 -30.26 24.21 3.23
N VAL A 318 -29.35 23.38 2.71
CA VAL A 318 -29.68 22.15 1.98
C VAL A 318 -30.36 21.13 2.90
N ILE A 319 -29.82 20.88 4.09
CA ILE A 319 -30.38 19.93 5.06
C ILE A 319 -31.79 20.35 5.47
N VAL A 320 -31.98 21.63 5.82
CA VAL A 320 -33.29 22.18 6.18
C VAL A 320 -34.28 22.01 5.02
N SER A 321 -33.85 22.32 3.80
CA SER A 321 -34.69 22.16 2.60
C SER A 321 -35.09 20.70 2.35
N LEU A 322 -34.16 19.76 2.52
CA LEU A 322 -34.40 18.32 2.41
C LEU A 322 -35.39 17.83 3.46
N VAL A 323 -35.20 18.20 4.73
CA VAL A 323 -36.11 17.83 5.83
C VAL A 323 -37.50 18.41 5.59
N LEU A 324 -37.62 19.67 5.19
CA LEU A 324 -38.89 20.29 4.85
C LEU A 324 -39.53 19.63 3.63
N GLY A 325 -38.74 19.26 2.62
CA GLY A 325 -39.17 18.55 1.42
C GLY A 325 -39.75 17.17 1.76
N ILE A 326 -39.02 16.37 2.54
CA ILE A 326 -39.46 15.06 3.03
C ILE A 326 -40.74 15.22 3.86
N LYS A 327 -40.77 16.17 4.82
CA LYS A 327 -41.95 16.40 5.66
C LYS A 327 -43.18 16.80 4.82
N ARG A 328 -43.00 17.68 3.82
CA ARG A 328 -44.07 18.06 2.89
C ARG A 328 -44.50 16.89 2.00
N GLY A 329 -43.56 16.09 1.51
CA GLY A 329 -43.82 14.88 0.72
C GLY A 329 -44.62 13.85 1.50
N VAL A 330 -44.17 13.51 2.71
CA VAL A 330 -44.88 12.60 3.64
C VAL A 330 -46.27 13.13 3.98
N ARG A 331 -46.41 14.43 4.26
CA ARG A 331 -47.71 15.04 4.55
C ARG A 331 -48.66 14.98 3.35
N ARG A 332 -48.17 15.29 2.14
CA ARG A 332 -48.95 15.17 0.89
C ARG A 332 -49.33 13.72 0.59
N TYR A 333 -48.41 12.78 0.81
CA TYR A 333 -48.66 11.36 0.63
C TYR A 333 -49.74 10.85 1.60
N ARG A 334 -49.64 11.20 2.89
CA ARG A 334 -50.66 10.85 3.90
C ARG A 334 -52.01 11.47 3.57
N ALA A 335 -52.07 12.74 3.17
CA ALA A 335 -53.32 13.41 2.79
C ALA A 335 -53.98 12.78 1.56
N ARG A 336 -53.20 12.28 0.58
CA ARG A 336 -53.72 11.56 -0.59
C ARG A 336 -54.16 10.13 -0.29
N ARG A 337 -53.51 9.43 0.64
CA ARG A 337 -53.81 8.03 0.98
C ARG A 337 -54.90 7.86 2.04
N LEU A 338 -55.02 8.81 2.97
CA LEU A 338 -56.04 8.86 4.03
C LEU A 338 -57.20 9.79 3.65
N GLY A 339 -57.61 9.78 2.38
CA GLY A 339 -58.64 10.67 1.82
C GLY A 339 -59.82 10.89 2.79
N TYR A 340 -60.24 12.16 2.90
CA TYR A 340 -61.33 12.68 3.73
C TYR A 340 -62.35 11.61 4.18
N LYS A 341 -62.31 11.26 5.47
CA LYS A 341 -63.40 10.51 6.10
C LYS A 341 -64.59 11.48 6.23
N ARG A 342 -65.58 11.36 5.35
CA ARG A 342 -66.84 12.10 5.46
C ARG A 342 -67.48 11.68 6.79
N ILE A 343 -67.71 12.64 7.70
CA ILE A 343 -68.43 12.38 8.94
C ILE A 343 -69.91 12.51 8.58
N ASP A 344 -70.59 11.38 8.42
CA ASP A 344 -72.05 11.34 8.35
C ASP A 344 -72.58 11.48 9.79
N THR A 345 -72.90 12.70 10.19
CA THR A 345 -73.73 12.95 11.39
C THR A 345 -75.12 13.35 10.92
N GLU A 346 -76.02 12.38 10.80
CA GLU A 346 -77.46 12.64 10.94
C GLU A 346 -77.72 13.01 12.40
N ILE A 347 -78.21 14.23 12.64
CA ILE A 347 -78.67 14.68 13.96
C ILE A 347 -80.16 14.37 14.04
N PRO A 348 -80.63 13.46 14.92
CA PRO A 348 -82.06 13.22 15.09
C PRO A 348 -82.73 14.43 15.77
N LEU A 349 -83.78 14.96 15.13
CA LEU A 349 -84.58 16.12 15.54
C LEU A 349 -85.49 15.88 16.76
N SER A 350 -85.13 14.99 17.70
CA SER A 350 -86.00 14.61 18.83
C SER A 350 -85.67 15.30 20.17
N ASN A 351 -84.81 16.31 20.19
CA ASN A 351 -84.47 17.06 21.41
C ASN A 351 -84.86 18.56 21.33
N LEU A 352 -85.99 18.85 20.70
CA LEU A 352 -86.63 20.17 20.76
C LEU A 352 -88.12 20.02 21.12
N SER A 353 -88.39 19.84 22.41
CA SER A 353 -89.63 20.28 23.08
C SER A 353 -89.45 20.26 24.59
#